data_AF-A0A496N9Q1-F1
#
_entry.id   AF-A0A496N9Q1-F1
#
_cell.length_a   1.000
_cell.length_b   1.000
_cell.length_c   1.000
_cell.angle_alpha   90.00
_cell.angle_beta   90.00
_cell.angle_gamma   90.00
#
_symmetry.space_group_name_H-M   'P 1'
#
loop_
_entity.id
_entity.type
_entity.pdbx_description
1 polymer ?
#
loop_
_entity_poly.entity_id
_entity_poly.type
_entity_poly.pdbx_seq_one_letter_code
_entity_poly.pdbx_strand_id
1 'polypeptide(L)'
;MRSHQIEILGYVRNGATISLAVKFHRIWEAPTIQIDLIYQSNEDFDFAYNYFSYNDLGNLIGRIAATVGLKFGHDGLYLKGYFDASGKPADKHEALIKREVKLNYSFDEAIQMLGLDPARFHQGFNELEDIFEFVMSSPFFHKDWFLFENRTSDQRARDKKRKNYVAALEYFELHAKNVPSVWIKTVFESKLPNKVKAAERKLRKETRARMLFKQRTKASKIRKWLKVHFGLTFEAQNEQKTFGKLMQELALAIYSLKPYQNLPNKQFNALLFAELVKTVNKYEETNKKGGNRKRGSAERAK
;
A
#
# COMPACT_ATOMS: atom_id res chain seq x y z
N MET A 1 4.71 27.26 -41.66
CA MET A 1 5.22 26.44 -40.53
C MET A 1 5.17 24.97 -40.94
N ARG A 2 6.31 24.29 -41.06
CA ARG A 2 6.35 22.86 -41.41
C ARG A 2 5.90 22.06 -40.18
N SER A 3 4.75 21.39 -40.26
CA SER A 3 4.26 20.51 -39.19
C SER A 3 5.29 19.41 -38.94
N HIS A 4 5.77 19.29 -37.70
CA HIS A 4 6.63 18.20 -37.26
C HIS A 4 5.82 16.89 -37.38
N GLN A 5 6.08 16.09 -38.41
CA GLN A 5 5.34 14.83 -38.64
C GLN A 5 5.85 13.76 -37.66
N ILE A 6 5.21 13.73 -36.50
CA ILE A 6 5.30 12.68 -35.48
C ILE A 6 4.07 11.79 -35.67
N GLU A 7 4.26 10.48 -35.74
CA GLU A 7 3.18 9.49 -35.76
C GLU A 7 3.17 8.69 -34.46
N ILE A 8 2.00 8.61 -33.83
CA ILE A 8 1.77 7.75 -32.67
C ILE A 8 1.17 6.44 -33.21
N LEU A 9 1.95 5.37 -33.19
CA LEU A 9 1.56 4.04 -33.70
C LEU A 9 0.62 3.30 -32.75
N GLY A 10 0.65 3.65 -31.46
CA GLY A 10 -0.18 3.05 -30.44
C GLY A 10 0.17 3.55 -29.05
N TYR A 11 -0.68 3.24 -28.08
CA TYR A 11 -0.41 3.54 -26.68
C TYR A 11 -0.94 2.47 -25.74
N VAL A 12 -0.31 2.38 -24.57
CA VAL A 12 -0.76 1.57 -23.44
C VAL A 12 -0.87 2.47 -22.21
N ARG A 13 -1.99 2.40 -21.51
CA ARG A 13 -2.17 3.09 -20.23
C ARG A 13 -2.09 2.09 -19.08
N ASN A 14 -1.23 2.38 -18.11
CA ASN A 14 -1.11 1.62 -16.88
C ASN A 14 -1.08 2.58 -15.68
N GLY A 15 -2.22 2.72 -15.00
CA GLY A 15 -2.36 3.67 -13.90
C GLY A 15 -2.09 5.11 -14.34
N ALA A 16 -1.03 5.69 -13.76
CA ALA A 16 -0.59 7.06 -14.02
C ALA A 16 0.40 7.20 -15.20
N THR A 17 0.77 6.09 -15.84
CA THR A 17 1.70 6.08 -16.97
C THR A 17 0.96 5.83 -18.29
N ILE A 18 1.29 6.61 -19.30
CA ILE A 18 0.90 6.40 -20.70
C ILE A 18 2.17 6.16 -21.50
N SER A 19 2.33 4.96 -22.04
CA SER A 19 3.43 4.57 -22.92
C SER A 19 3.01 4.71 -24.36
N LEU A 20 3.69 5.55 -25.14
CA LEU A 20 3.43 5.82 -26.55
C LEU A 20 4.50 5.14 -27.42
N ALA A 21 4.09 4.45 -28.49
CA ALA A 21 4.99 4.05 -29.56
C ALA A 21 5.02 5.17 -30.61
N VAL A 22 6.16 5.82 -30.80
CA VAL A 22 6.28 7.05 -31.58
C VAL A 22 7.29 6.88 -32.71
N LYS A 23 6.90 7.31 -33.92
CA LYS A 23 7.73 7.31 -35.13
C LYS A 23 7.96 8.74 -35.63
N PHE A 24 9.20 9.04 -35.99
CA PHE A 24 9.61 10.36 -36.50
C PHE A 24 9.86 10.29 -38.01
N HIS A 25 9.01 10.90 -38.83
CA HIS A 25 9.08 10.74 -40.29
C HIS A 25 10.25 11.45 -40.97
N ARG A 26 10.90 12.42 -40.31
CA ARG A 26 12.04 13.16 -40.88
C ARG A 26 13.39 12.45 -40.79
N ILE A 27 13.45 11.36 -40.05
CA ILE A 27 14.64 10.53 -39.95
C ILE A 27 14.23 9.23 -40.63
N TRP A 28 14.64 9.06 -41.89
CA TRP A 28 14.20 7.96 -42.77
C TRP A 28 14.46 6.56 -42.18
N GLU A 29 15.38 6.48 -41.22
CA GLU A 29 15.74 5.27 -40.47
C GLU A 29 15.48 5.37 -38.96
N ALA A 30 14.68 6.35 -38.48
CA ALA A 30 14.43 6.43 -37.05
C ALA A 30 13.68 5.19 -36.58
N PRO A 31 14.20 4.47 -35.56
CA PRO A 31 13.46 3.39 -34.95
C PRO A 31 12.18 3.96 -34.31
N THR A 32 11.14 3.13 -34.22
CA THR A 32 10.02 3.41 -33.34
C THR A 32 10.57 3.49 -31.91
N ILE A 33 10.40 4.63 -31.25
CA ILE A 33 10.80 4.82 -29.87
C ILE A 33 9.59 4.74 -28.94
N GLN A 34 9.83 4.28 -27.72
CA GLN A 34 8.85 4.36 -26.66
C GLN A 34 9.02 5.68 -25.91
N ILE A 35 7.93 6.42 -25.75
CA ILE A 35 7.86 7.63 -24.91
C ILE A 35 6.89 7.34 -23.77
N ASP A 36 7.40 7.33 -22.53
CA ASP A 36 6.59 7.16 -21.34
C ASP A 36 6.24 8.53 -20.74
N LEU A 37 4.95 8.84 -20.71
CA LEU A 37 4.40 9.98 -20.00
C LEU A 37 3.93 9.53 -18.62
N ILE A 38 4.56 10.06 -17.57
CA ILE A 38 4.27 9.68 -16.19
C ILE A 38 3.63 10.87 -15.48
N TYR A 39 2.36 10.74 -15.09
CA TYR A 39 1.65 11.74 -14.32
C TYR A 39 1.95 11.59 -12.82
N GLN A 40 2.27 12.70 -12.15
CA GLN A 40 2.51 12.74 -10.70
C GLN A 40 1.77 13.91 -10.07
N SER A 41 1.45 13.79 -8.79
CA SER A 41 0.95 14.90 -8.00
C SER A 41 2.05 15.94 -7.80
N ASN A 42 1.70 17.21 -7.56
CA ASN A 42 2.69 18.23 -7.23
C ASN A 42 3.48 17.88 -5.95
N GLU A 43 2.86 17.18 -5.01
CA GLU A 43 3.53 16.75 -3.76
C GLU A 43 4.62 15.70 -4.03
N ASP A 44 4.41 14.81 -5.00
CA ASP A 44 5.30 13.68 -5.28
C ASP A 44 6.26 13.94 -6.43
N PHE A 45 6.09 15.04 -7.17
CA PHE A 45 6.80 15.31 -8.42
C PHE A 45 8.32 15.26 -8.23
N ASP A 46 8.87 15.99 -7.26
CA ASP A 46 10.31 16.06 -7.03
C ASP A 46 10.89 14.70 -6.63
N PHE A 47 10.15 13.93 -5.82
CA PHE A 47 10.58 12.59 -5.43
C PHE A 47 10.58 11.65 -6.64
N ALA A 48 9.54 11.71 -7.46
CA ALA A 48 9.40 10.89 -8.66
C ALA A 48 10.44 11.23 -9.72
N TYR A 49 10.69 12.51 -9.96
CA TYR A 49 11.71 12.99 -10.89
C TYR A 49 13.08 12.41 -10.55
N ASN A 50 13.51 12.54 -9.29
CA ASN A 50 14.78 12.00 -8.84
C ASN A 50 14.80 10.47 -8.80
N TYR A 51 13.68 9.82 -8.46
CA TYR A 51 13.58 8.35 -8.46
C TYR A 51 13.72 7.75 -9.87
N PHE A 52 13.10 8.35 -10.87
CA PHE A 52 13.17 7.91 -12.27
C PHE A 52 14.42 8.41 -13.00
N SER A 53 15.17 9.32 -12.40
CA SER A 53 16.47 9.75 -12.92
C SER A 53 17.50 8.61 -12.85
N TYR A 54 18.41 8.58 -13.81
CA TYR A 54 19.56 7.66 -13.84
C TYR A 54 19.20 6.16 -13.85
N ASN A 55 18.36 5.76 -14.82
CA ASN A 55 18.06 4.36 -15.11
C ASN A 55 17.47 3.57 -13.92
N ASP A 56 18.14 2.51 -13.47
CA ASP A 56 17.68 1.61 -12.41
C ASP A 56 18.05 2.11 -11.00
N LEU A 57 18.69 3.28 -10.86
CA LEU A 57 19.22 3.79 -9.57
C LEU A 57 18.15 3.82 -8.47
N GLY A 58 16.97 4.39 -8.73
CA GLY A 58 15.89 4.40 -7.74
C GLY A 58 15.47 3.00 -7.27
N ASN A 59 15.50 2.01 -8.16
CA ASN A 59 15.22 0.61 -7.80
C ASN A 59 16.37 -0.04 -7.02
N LEU A 60 17.63 0.29 -7.32
CA LEU A 60 18.81 -0.16 -6.58
C LEU A 60 18.81 0.39 -5.15
N ILE A 61 18.59 1.70 -4.98
CA ILE A 61 18.43 2.34 -3.66
C ILE A 61 17.30 1.66 -2.87
N GLY A 62 16.19 1.33 -3.55
CA GLY A 62 15.08 0.63 -2.93
C GLY A 62 15.40 -0.78 -2.42
N ARG A 63 16.48 -1.43 -2.90
CA ARG A 63 16.95 -2.70 -2.34
C ARG A 63 17.60 -2.52 -0.98
N ILE A 64 18.39 -1.46 -0.81
CA ILE A 64 18.98 -1.09 0.49
C ILE A 64 17.86 -0.79 1.50
N ALA A 65 16.89 0.04 1.12
CA ALA A 65 15.77 0.38 2.00
C ALA A 65 14.94 -0.84 2.45
N ALA A 66 14.74 -1.81 1.56
CA ALA A 66 13.88 -2.97 1.82
C ALA A 66 14.35 -3.86 2.97
N THR A 67 15.64 -3.82 3.33
CA THR A 67 16.24 -4.73 4.32
C THR A 67 15.85 -4.42 5.75
N VAL A 68 15.52 -3.15 6.01
CA VAL A 68 15.00 -2.65 7.28
C VAL A 68 13.50 -2.37 7.23
N GLY A 69 12.79 -3.01 6.31
CA GLY A 69 11.33 -2.94 6.22
C GLY A 69 10.79 -1.65 5.59
N LEU A 70 11.63 -0.89 4.88
CA LEU A 70 11.19 0.31 4.16
C LEU A 70 10.81 -0.01 2.71
N LYS A 71 10.15 0.95 2.06
CA LYS A 71 9.88 0.98 0.62
C LYS A 71 10.38 2.33 0.11
N PHE A 72 11.36 2.32 -0.79
CA PHE A 72 11.72 3.49 -1.57
C PHE A 72 10.95 3.41 -2.89
N GLY A 73 9.89 4.19 -3.03
CA GLY A 73 9.06 4.27 -4.23
C GLY A 73 9.27 5.61 -4.95
N HIS A 74 8.76 5.72 -6.18
CA HIS A 74 8.76 7.00 -6.89
C HIS A 74 7.89 8.06 -6.18
N ASP A 75 6.96 7.62 -5.35
CA ASP A 75 6.00 8.42 -4.59
C ASP A 75 6.43 8.61 -3.12
N GLY A 76 7.71 8.39 -2.81
CA GLY A 76 8.28 8.63 -1.49
C GLY A 76 8.81 7.40 -0.77
N LEU A 77 9.22 7.63 0.47
CA LEU A 77 9.69 6.59 1.39
C LEU A 77 8.55 6.10 2.27
N TYR A 78 8.37 4.79 2.40
CA TYR A 78 7.32 4.19 3.24
C TYR A 78 7.89 3.21 4.24
N LEU A 79 7.24 3.12 5.40
CA LEU A 79 7.42 2.04 6.35
C LEU A 79 6.41 0.92 6.06
N LYS A 80 6.89 -0.33 5.95
CA LYS A 80 6.04 -1.52 5.84
C LYS A 80 5.81 -2.15 7.20
N GLY A 81 4.57 -2.50 7.50
CA GLY A 81 4.18 -3.28 8.67
C GLY A 81 3.50 -4.59 8.26
N TYR A 82 3.87 -5.67 8.95
CA TYR A 82 3.38 -7.02 8.74
C TYR A 82 2.73 -7.52 10.03
N PHE A 83 1.50 -8.00 9.93
CA PHE A 83 0.68 -8.34 11.10
C PHE A 83 -0.14 -9.62 10.90
N ASP A 84 -0.42 -10.32 12.00
CA ASP A 84 -1.35 -11.44 12.05
C ASP A 84 -2.83 -11.00 11.97
N ALA A 85 -3.76 -11.95 12.02
CA ALA A 85 -5.21 -11.67 12.02
C ALA A 85 -5.70 -10.88 13.24
N SER A 86 -4.91 -10.79 14.31
CA SER A 86 -5.20 -10.03 15.52
C SER A 86 -4.61 -8.61 15.50
N GLY A 87 -3.78 -8.29 14.50
CA GLY A 87 -3.08 -7.02 14.37
C GLY A 87 -1.79 -6.95 15.21
N LYS A 88 -1.24 -8.08 15.66
CA LYS A 88 0.09 -8.17 16.28
C LYS A 88 1.18 -8.31 15.21
N PRO A 89 2.42 -7.85 15.46
CA PRO A 89 3.53 -8.04 14.53
C PRO A 89 3.72 -9.52 14.17
N ALA A 90 3.99 -9.80 12.91
CA ALA A 90 4.26 -11.14 12.39
C ALA A 90 5.41 -11.09 11.38
N ASP A 91 6.03 -12.24 11.09
CA ASP A 91 6.99 -12.35 10.00
C ASP A 91 6.31 -12.01 8.65
N LYS A 92 7.08 -11.48 7.70
CA LYS A 92 6.55 -11.08 6.38
C LYS A 92 5.92 -12.25 5.61
N HIS A 93 6.39 -13.48 5.82
CA HIS A 93 5.91 -14.68 5.16
C HIS A 93 4.66 -15.28 5.82
N GLU A 94 4.42 -14.95 7.09
CA GLU A 94 3.27 -15.43 7.87
C GLU A 94 2.17 -14.38 8.01
N ALA A 95 2.47 -13.13 7.64
CA ALA A 95 1.55 -12.02 7.82
C ALA A 95 0.30 -12.15 6.94
N LEU A 96 -0.86 -11.97 7.58
CA LEU A 96 -2.16 -11.91 6.92
C LEU A 96 -2.57 -10.48 6.58
N ILE A 97 -1.89 -9.50 7.17
CA ILE A 97 -2.17 -8.09 7.01
C ILE A 97 -0.86 -7.37 6.71
N LYS A 98 -0.82 -6.74 5.54
CA LYS A 98 0.24 -5.83 5.15
C LYS A 98 -0.29 -4.39 5.17
N ARG A 99 0.47 -3.47 5.76
CA ARG A 99 0.20 -2.02 5.71
C ARG A 99 1.46 -1.26 5.38
N GLU A 100 1.29 -0.11 4.74
CA GLU A 100 2.36 0.83 4.43
C GLU A 100 1.96 2.23 4.95
N VAL A 101 2.94 3.00 5.43
CA VAL A 101 2.75 4.40 5.87
C VAL A 101 3.84 5.23 5.22
N LYS A 102 3.45 6.29 4.50
CA LYS A 102 4.39 7.27 3.92
C LYS A 102 5.11 8.00 5.04
N LEU A 103 6.42 8.00 4.98
CA LEU A 103 7.31 8.74 5.84
C LEU A 103 7.63 10.03 5.08
N ASN A 104 6.97 11.14 5.44
CA ASN A 104 7.11 12.44 4.75
C ASN A 104 8.57 12.92 4.83
N TYR A 105 9.36 12.48 3.86
CA TYR A 105 10.75 12.81 3.63
C TYR A 105 10.85 13.30 2.18
N SER A 106 11.63 14.34 1.96
CA SER A 106 12.14 14.67 0.63
C SER A 106 13.02 13.54 0.09
N PHE A 107 13.32 13.58 -1.20
CA PHE A 107 14.22 12.60 -1.82
C PHE A 107 15.60 12.58 -1.14
N ASP A 108 16.19 13.76 -0.93
CA ASP A 108 17.50 13.94 -0.33
C ASP A 108 17.56 13.39 1.11
N GLU A 109 16.57 13.72 1.94
CA GLU A 109 16.50 13.18 3.30
C GLU A 109 16.35 11.65 3.29
N ALA A 110 15.58 11.11 2.33
CA ALA A 110 15.38 9.68 2.22
C ALA A 110 16.69 8.97 1.84
N ILE A 111 17.42 9.42 0.80
CA ILE A 111 18.69 8.80 0.42
C ILE A 111 19.79 9.01 1.47
N GLN A 112 19.80 10.16 2.15
CA GLN A 112 20.71 10.43 3.26
C GLN A 112 20.49 9.46 4.43
N MET A 113 19.22 9.17 4.75
CA MET A 113 18.89 8.17 5.77
C MET A 113 19.33 6.75 5.34
N LEU A 114 19.36 6.46 4.03
CA LEU A 114 19.92 5.23 3.47
C LEU A 114 21.46 5.25 3.35
N GLY A 115 22.11 6.27 3.93
CA GLY A 115 23.56 6.39 3.99
C GLY A 115 24.22 6.82 2.69
N LEU A 116 23.45 7.40 1.77
CA LEU A 116 23.95 7.95 0.50
C LEU A 116 24.13 9.47 0.62
N ASP A 117 24.97 10.04 -0.23
CA ASP A 117 25.24 11.49 -0.23
C ASP A 117 24.38 12.22 -1.27
N PRO A 118 23.42 13.08 -0.86
CA PRO A 118 22.63 13.87 -1.81
C PRO A 118 23.46 14.81 -2.67
N ALA A 119 24.54 15.39 -2.13
CA ALA A 119 25.38 16.30 -2.91
C ALA A 119 26.06 15.56 -4.07
N ARG A 120 26.56 14.34 -3.82
CA ARG A 120 27.08 13.46 -4.87
C ARG A 120 26.02 13.07 -5.89
N PHE A 121 24.78 12.81 -5.47
CA PHE A 121 23.68 12.49 -6.39
C PHE A 121 23.39 13.63 -7.37
N HIS A 122 23.34 14.88 -6.88
CA HIS A 122 23.03 16.06 -7.69
C HIS A 122 24.13 16.45 -8.67
N GLN A 123 25.35 15.93 -8.52
CA GLN A 123 26.42 16.06 -9.53
C GLN A 123 26.13 15.25 -10.80
N GLY A 124 25.18 14.30 -10.75
CA GLY A 124 24.86 13.41 -11.85
C GLY A 124 25.85 12.27 -12.01
N PHE A 125 25.63 11.48 -13.07
CA PHE A 125 26.38 10.26 -13.38
C PHE A 125 26.66 10.27 -14.87
N ASN A 126 27.92 10.04 -15.26
CA ASN A 126 28.31 10.01 -16.66
C ASN A 126 28.21 8.59 -17.21
N GLU A 127 28.61 7.61 -16.40
CA GLU A 127 28.64 6.19 -16.76
C GLU A 127 27.78 5.34 -15.80
N LEU A 128 27.49 4.10 -16.20
CA LEU A 128 26.72 3.17 -15.36
C LEU A 128 27.50 2.78 -14.09
N GLU A 129 28.82 2.68 -14.20
CA GLU A 129 29.73 2.38 -13.09
C GLU A 129 29.63 3.45 -12.00
N ASP A 130 29.49 4.74 -12.35
CA ASP A 130 29.30 5.82 -11.38
C ASP A 130 28.05 5.58 -10.51
N ILE A 131 26.98 5.05 -11.12
CA ILE A 131 25.72 4.72 -10.44
C ILE A 131 25.95 3.55 -9.48
N PHE A 132 26.70 2.53 -9.91
CA PHE A 132 26.98 1.35 -9.10
C PHE A 132 27.87 1.69 -7.91
N GLU A 133 28.91 2.51 -8.11
CA GLU A 133 29.78 3.03 -7.06
C GLU A 133 28.99 3.84 -6.03
N PHE A 134 28.08 4.70 -6.48
CA PHE A 134 27.21 5.46 -5.59
C PHE A 134 26.31 4.55 -4.74
N VAL A 135 25.73 3.51 -5.32
CA VAL A 135 24.93 2.53 -4.54
C VAL A 135 25.81 1.80 -3.51
N MET A 136 27.02 1.41 -3.90
CA MET A 136 27.99 0.74 -3.03
C MET A 136 28.58 1.65 -1.95
N SER A 137 28.55 2.97 -2.14
CA SER A 137 29.07 3.92 -1.16
C SER A 137 28.22 3.98 0.11
N SER A 138 26.98 3.47 0.07
CA SER A 138 26.17 3.34 1.27
C SER A 138 26.84 2.40 2.28
N PRO A 139 27.00 2.81 3.55
CA PRO A 139 27.46 1.92 4.62
C PRO A 139 26.45 0.79 4.91
N PHE A 140 25.26 0.86 4.33
CA PHE A 140 24.22 -0.15 4.42
C PHE A 140 24.16 -1.03 3.18
N PHE A 141 25.07 -0.93 2.23
CA PHE A 141 25.08 -1.78 1.04
C PHE A 141 25.47 -3.24 1.38
N HIS A 142 24.82 -4.21 0.72
CA HIS A 142 25.27 -5.61 0.67
C HIS A 142 24.83 -6.26 -0.65
N LYS A 143 25.76 -6.90 -1.38
CA LYS A 143 25.52 -7.45 -2.72
C LYS A 143 24.36 -8.46 -2.76
N ASP A 144 24.24 -9.33 -1.76
CA ASP A 144 23.21 -10.38 -1.75
C ASP A 144 21.77 -9.84 -1.76
N TRP A 145 21.54 -8.59 -1.34
CA TRP A 145 20.20 -8.01 -1.29
C TRP A 145 19.63 -7.68 -2.68
N PHE A 146 20.49 -7.71 -3.71
CA PHE A 146 20.13 -7.45 -5.09
C PHE A 146 19.82 -8.73 -5.87
N LEU A 147 20.18 -9.90 -5.30
CA LEU A 147 19.97 -11.21 -5.92
C LEU A 147 18.50 -11.50 -6.23
N PHE A 148 18.26 -12.22 -7.33
CA PHE A 148 16.92 -12.49 -7.84
C PHE A 148 16.12 -13.41 -6.91
N GLU A 149 16.78 -14.30 -6.19
CA GLU A 149 16.20 -15.25 -5.24
C GLU A 149 15.37 -14.54 -4.17
N ASN A 150 15.74 -13.29 -3.85
CA ASN A 150 15.04 -12.43 -2.89
C ASN A 150 13.77 -11.76 -3.46
N ARG A 151 13.37 -12.10 -4.68
CA ARG A 151 12.28 -11.46 -5.44
C ARG A 151 11.15 -12.43 -5.75
N THR A 152 9.94 -11.90 -5.96
CA THR A 152 8.82 -12.72 -6.45
C THR A 152 9.04 -13.16 -7.89
N SER A 153 8.35 -14.21 -8.34
CA SER A 153 8.50 -14.75 -9.70
C SER A 153 8.39 -13.68 -10.79
N ASP A 154 7.36 -12.82 -10.72
CA ASP A 154 7.14 -11.75 -11.69
C ASP A 154 8.25 -10.69 -11.66
N GLN A 155 8.71 -10.33 -10.46
CA GLN A 155 9.81 -9.37 -10.29
C GLN A 155 11.12 -9.91 -10.85
N ARG A 156 11.40 -11.21 -10.64
CA ARG A 156 12.56 -11.88 -11.23
C ARG A 156 12.51 -11.85 -12.75
N ALA A 157 11.38 -12.25 -13.33
CA ALA A 157 11.21 -12.27 -14.79
C ALA A 157 11.40 -10.90 -15.42
N ARG A 158 10.95 -9.84 -14.73
CA ARG A 158 11.15 -8.45 -15.16
C ARG A 158 12.59 -7.99 -15.00
N ASP A 159 13.18 -8.16 -13.82
CA ASP A 159 14.52 -7.62 -13.52
C ASP A 159 15.60 -8.34 -14.35
N LYS A 160 15.41 -9.62 -14.71
CA LYS A 160 16.29 -10.33 -15.67
C LYS A 160 16.34 -9.72 -17.07
N LYS A 161 15.32 -8.98 -17.50
CA LYS A 161 15.29 -8.29 -18.80
C LYS A 161 15.98 -6.93 -18.77
N ARG A 162 16.33 -6.42 -17.59
CA ARG A 162 16.95 -5.11 -17.42
C ARG A 162 18.46 -5.25 -17.47
N LYS A 163 19.03 -4.85 -18.60
CA LYS A 163 20.49 -4.92 -18.83
C LYS A 163 21.29 -4.22 -17.73
N ASN A 164 20.85 -3.03 -17.32
CA ASN A 164 21.56 -2.24 -16.31
C ASN A 164 21.52 -2.88 -14.92
N TYR A 165 20.42 -3.55 -14.56
CA TYR A 165 20.35 -4.29 -13.28
C TYR A 165 21.26 -5.52 -13.30
N VAL A 166 21.33 -6.24 -14.42
CA VAL A 166 22.26 -7.38 -14.56
C VAL A 166 23.71 -6.91 -14.46
N ALA A 167 24.06 -5.83 -15.17
CA ALA A 167 25.38 -5.22 -15.07
C ALA A 167 25.74 -4.79 -13.63
N ALA A 168 24.78 -4.25 -12.88
CA ALA A 168 24.98 -3.92 -11.47
C ALA A 168 25.33 -5.15 -10.63
N LEU A 169 24.66 -6.29 -10.84
CA LEU A 169 24.96 -7.53 -10.12
C LEU A 169 26.38 -8.04 -10.41
N GLU A 170 26.79 -8.00 -11.67
CA GLU A 170 28.14 -8.38 -12.09
C GLU A 170 29.19 -7.44 -11.46
N TYR A 171 28.93 -6.13 -11.50
CA TYR A 171 29.81 -5.14 -10.88
C TYR A 171 29.93 -5.35 -9.36
N PHE A 172 28.81 -5.58 -8.67
CA PHE A 172 28.80 -5.82 -7.22
C PHE A 172 29.53 -7.11 -6.84
N GLU A 173 29.43 -8.17 -7.64
CA GLU A 173 30.13 -9.41 -7.37
C GLU A 173 31.65 -9.23 -7.40
N LEU A 174 32.16 -8.40 -8.33
CA LEU A 174 33.58 -8.13 -8.50
C LEU A 174 34.15 -7.16 -7.46
N HIS A 175 33.39 -6.14 -7.06
CA HIS A 175 33.92 -5.00 -6.29
C HIS A 175 33.46 -4.97 -4.82
N ALA A 176 32.38 -5.66 -4.45
CA ALA A 176 31.85 -5.59 -3.10
C ALA A 176 32.74 -6.30 -2.08
N LYS A 177 32.91 -5.67 -0.92
CA LYS A 177 33.56 -6.29 0.24
C LYS A 177 32.68 -7.40 0.79
N ASN A 178 33.31 -8.50 1.20
CA ASN A 178 32.62 -9.60 1.87
C ASN A 178 32.42 -9.25 3.36
N VAL A 179 31.25 -8.71 3.69
CA VAL A 179 30.88 -8.31 5.05
C VAL A 179 29.57 -9.02 5.42
N PRO A 180 29.42 -9.59 6.63
CA PRO A 180 28.19 -10.29 7.00
C PRO A 180 26.93 -9.39 6.93
N SER A 181 25.95 -9.78 6.12
CA SER A 181 24.69 -9.05 5.94
C SER A 181 23.93 -8.79 7.25
N VAL A 182 24.00 -9.71 8.21
CA VAL A 182 23.38 -9.58 9.54
C VAL A 182 23.93 -8.37 10.29
N TRP A 183 25.25 -8.19 10.27
CA TRP A 183 25.90 -7.06 10.94
C TRP A 183 25.46 -5.73 10.32
N ILE A 184 25.49 -5.62 8.99
CA ILE A 184 25.05 -4.42 8.26
C ILE A 184 23.61 -4.08 8.60
N LYS A 185 22.73 -5.08 8.59
CA LYS A 185 21.31 -4.90 8.93
C LYS A 185 21.14 -4.40 10.37
N THR A 186 21.81 -5.00 11.34
CA THR A 186 21.75 -4.56 12.75
C THR A 186 22.25 -3.13 12.92
N VAL A 187 23.36 -2.76 12.27
CA VAL A 187 23.87 -1.38 12.29
C VAL A 187 22.84 -0.43 11.69
N PHE A 188 22.23 -0.79 10.56
CA PHE A 188 21.22 0.05 9.92
C PHE A 188 19.98 0.24 10.79
N GLU A 189 19.41 -0.84 11.34
CA GLU A 189 18.27 -0.79 12.26
C GLU A 189 18.55 0.09 13.49
N SER A 190 19.77 0.06 14.02
CA SER A 190 20.18 0.89 15.15
C SER A 190 20.17 2.39 14.81
N LYS A 191 20.61 2.75 13.60
CA LYS A 191 20.72 4.12 13.09
C LYS A 191 19.41 4.70 12.57
N LEU A 192 18.32 3.92 12.52
CA LEU A 192 17.02 4.43 12.08
C LEU A 192 16.54 5.62 12.95
N PRO A 193 16.10 6.73 12.31
CA PRO A 193 15.65 7.92 13.04
C PRO A 193 14.46 7.65 13.97
N ASN A 194 14.37 8.43 15.05
CA ASN A 194 13.26 8.36 16.01
C ASN A 194 11.89 8.56 15.35
N LYS A 195 11.80 9.36 14.27
CA LYS A 195 10.59 9.54 13.47
C LYS A 195 10.11 8.22 12.85
N VAL A 196 11.02 7.39 12.34
CA VAL A 196 10.70 6.06 11.79
C VAL A 196 10.21 5.13 12.89
N LYS A 197 10.93 5.08 14.02
CA LYS A 197 10.55 4.27 15.21
C LYS A 197 9.19 4.73 15.79
N ALA A 198 8.89 6.02 15.75
CA ALA A 198 7.60 6.57 16.15
C ALA A 198 6.48 6.18 15.17
N ALA A 199 6.73 6.28 13.86
CA ALA A 199 5.79 5.84 12.83
C ALA A 199 5.49 4.35 12.95
N GLU A 200 6.49 3.51 13.26
CA GLU A 200 6.30 2.09 13.49
C GLU A 200 5.40 1.80 14.70
N ARG A 201 5.68 2.43 15.84
CA ARG A 201 4.83 2.30 17.05
C ARG A 201 3.39 2.74 16.79
N LYS A 202 3.21 3.84 16.06
CA LYS A 202 1.90 4.35 15.65
C LYS A 202 1.18 3.34 14.74
N LEU A 203 1.87 2.84 13.70
CA LEU A 203 1.32 1.84 12.78
C LEU A 203 0.90 0.56 13.51
N ARG A 204 1.71 0.07 14.44
CA ARG A 204 1.38 -1.09 15.29
C ARG A 204 0.11 -0.84 16.11
N LYS A 205 0.05 0.29 16.83
CA LYS A 205 -1.11 0.68 17.66
C LYS A 205 -2.39 0.80 16.84
N GLU A 206 -2.34 1.51 15.71
CA GLU A 206 -3.50 1.70 14.83
C GLU A 206 -3.98 0.39 14.21
N THR A 207 -3.06 -0.49 13.81
CA THR A 207 -3.42 -1.78 13.21
C THR A 207 -4.10 -2.68 14.22
N ARG A 208 -3.54 -2.80 15.42
CA ARG A 208 -4.16 -3.55 16.51
C ARG A 208 -5.55 -3.00 16.86
N ALA A 209 -5.68 -1.68 16.99
CA ALA A 209 -6.96 -1.05 17.31
C ALA A 209 -8.01 -1.31 16.21
N ARG A 210 -7.63 -1.17 14.93
CA ARG A 210 -8.47 -1.50 13.78
C ARG A 210 -8.93 -2.95 13.79
N MET A 211 -8.03 -3.89 14.10
CA MET A 211 -8.36 -5.32 14.12
C MET A 211 -9.25 -5.69 15.30
N LEU A 212 -8.98 -5.13 16.48
CA LEU A 212 -9.85 -5.27 17.64
C LEU A 212 -11.27 -4.77 17.34
N PHE A 213 -11.39 -3.59 16.74
CA PHE A 213 -12.67 -3.02 16.33
C PHE A 213 -13.40 -3.95 15.34
N LYS A 214 -12.71 -4.41 14.28
CA LYS A 214 -13.26 -5.35 13.29
C LYS A 214 -13.78 -6.65 13.93
N GLN A 215 -13.06 -7.19 14.92
CA GLN A 215 -13.48 -8.39 15.65
C GLN A 215 -14.72 -8.12 16.52
N ARG A 216 -14.75 -6.97 17.21
CA ARG A 216 -15.87 -6.57 18.08
C ARG A 216 -17.17 -6.32 17.33
N THR A 217 -17.07 -5.89 16.06
CA THR A 217 -18.21 -5.54 15.19
C THR A 217 -18.45 -6.60 14.10
N LYS A 218 -17.94 -7.82 14.29
CA LYS A 218 -18.07 -8.90 13.31
C LYS A 218 -19.54 -9.24 13.07
N ALA A 219 -19.94 -9.32 11.80
CA ALA A 219 -21.32 -9.61 11.40
C ALA A 219 -21.86 -10.91 12.03
N SER A 220 -21.04 -11.95 12.17
CA SER A 220 -21.44 -13.21 12.81
C SER A 220 -21.84 -13.04 14.27
N LYS A 221 -21.16 -12.15 15.00
CA LYS A 221 -21.49 -11.81 16.39
C LYS A 221 -22.81 -11.03 16.46
N ILE A 222 -22.99 -10.04 15.58
CA ILE A 222 -24.22 -9.24 15.50
C ILE A 222 -25.41 -10.14 15.15
N ARG A 223 -25.25 -11.06 14.18
CA ARG A 223 -26.27 -12.06 13.83
C ARG A 223 -26.66 -12.93 15.04
N LYS A 224 -25.68 -13.36 15.84
CA LYS A 224 -25.95 -14.11 17.08
C LYS A 224 -26.76 -13.27 18.07
N TRP A 225 -26.44 -11.98 18.24
CA TRP A 225 -27.19 -11.09 19.13
C TRP A 225 -28.62 -10.83 18.66
N LEU A 226 -28.82 -10.64 17.34
CA LEU A 226 -30.16 -10.50 16.75
C LEU A 226 -31.03 -11.72 17.03
N LYS A 227 -30.49 -12.94 16.88
CA LYS A 227 -31.19 -14.18 17.20
C LYS A 227 -31.54 -14.29 18.69
N VAL A 228 -30.57 -14.04 19.58
CA VAL A 228 -30.72 -14.27 21.02
C VAL A 228 -31.60 -13.21 21.70
N HIS A 229 -31.45 -11.93 21.34
CA HIS A 229 -32.11 -10.82 22.05
C HIS A 229 -33.37 -10.30 21.37
N PHE A 230 -33.53 -10.53 20.06
CA PHE A 230 -34.65 -10.00 19.29
C PHE A 230 -35.43 -11.11 18.55
N GLY A 231 -35.02 -12.37 18.65
CA GLY A 231 -35.66 -13.48 17.92
C GLY A 231 -35.51 -13.39 16.40
N LEU A 232 -34.66 -12.51 15.88
CA LEU A 232 -34.51 -12.29 14.44
C LEU A 232 -33.50 -13.27 13.84
N THR A 233 -33.98 -14.15 12.95
CA THR A 233 -33.17 -15.10 12.18
C THR A 233 -33.00 -14.64 10.74
N PHE A 234 -31.83 -14.94 10.17
CA PHE A 234 -31.47 -14.62 8.78
C PHE A 234 -30.74 -15.81 8.16
N GLU A 235 -31.42 -16.96 8.11
CA GLU A 235 -30.84 -18.25 7.72
C GLU A 235 -31.18 -18.59 6.26
N ALA A 236 -32.30 -18.10 5.73
CA ALA A 236 -32.68 -18.31 4.33
C ALA A 236 -31.98 -17.32 3.37
N GLN A 237 -31.75 -17.73 2.12
CA GLN A 237 -31.07 -16.88 1.11
C GLN A 237 -31.74 -15.51 0.89
N ASN A 238 -33.07 -15.47 0.93
CA ASN A 238 -33.87 -14.24 0.82
C ASN A 238 -33.69 -13.31 2.05
N GLU A 239 -33.42 -13.85 3.23
CA GLU A 239 -33.17 -13.11 4.47
C GLU A 239 -31.75 -12.55 4.56
N GLN A 240 -30.79 -13.14 3.83
CA GLN A 240 -29.41 -12.66 3.77
C GLN A 240 -29.33 -11.21 3.22
N LYS A 241 -30.18 -10.86 2.24
CA LYS A 241 -30.31 -9.48 1.71
C LYS A 241 -30.84 -8.51 2.78
N THR A 242 -31.81 -8.97 3.57
CA THR A 242 -32.41 -8.19 4.66
C THR A 242 -31.39 -7.92 5.77
N PHE A 243 -30.61 -8.93 6.16
CA PHE A 243 -29.49 -8.75 7.08
C PHE A 243 -28.45 -7.75 6.54
N GLY A 244 -28.18 -7.79 5.23
CA GLY A 244 -27.31 -6.82 4.57
C GLY A 244 -27.78 -5.38 4.72
N LYS A 245 -29.08 -5.11 4.54
CA LYS A 245 -29.67 -3.77 4.74
C LYS A 245 -29.57 -3.30 6.18
N LEU A 246 -29.89 -4.17 7.14
CA LEU A 246 -29.76 -3.85 8.57
C LEU A 246 -28.30 -3.53 8.95
N MET A 247 -27.34 -4.27 8.39
CA MET A 247 -25.91 -3.98 8.59
C MET A 247 -25.49 -2.64 7.96
N GLN A 248 -26.08 -2.22 6.85
CA GLN A 248 -25.83 -0.90 6.24
C GLN A 248 -26.38 0.23 7.11
N GLU A 249 -27.58 0.07 7.66
CA GLU A 249 -28.16 1.04 8.61
C GLU A 249 -27.32 1.15 9.89
N LEU A 250 -26.84 0.02 10.39
CA LEU A 250 -25.98 -0.05 11.58
C LEU A 250 -24.56 0.47 11.30
N ALA A 251 -24.13 0.58 10.04
CA ALA A 251 -22.73 0.88 9.71
C ALA A 251 -22.26 2.24 10.25
N LEU A 252 -23.09 3.28 10.13
CA LEU A 252 -22.78 4.62 10.65
C LEU A 252 -22.71 4.63 12.18
N ALA A 253 -23.64 3.93 12.84
CA ALA A 253 -23.66 3.79 14.29
C ALA A 253 -22.46 2.99 14.80
N ILE A 254 -22.09 1.90 14.13
CA ILE A 254 -20.84 1.19 14.42
C ILE A 254 -19.65 2.13 14.25
N TYR A 255 -19.57 2.89 13.16
CA TYR A 255 -18.45 3.79 12.90
C TYR A 255 -18.29 4.85 13.99
N SER A 256 -19.38 5.39 14.53
CA SER A 256 -19.36 6.35 15.64
C SER A 256 -18.80 5.74 16.94
N LEU A 257 -18.74 4.41 17.06
CA LEU A 257 -18.13 3.71 18.19
C LEU A 257 -16.61 3.55 18.11
N LYS A 258 -15.98 3.93 16.99
CA LYS A 258 -14.54 3.81 16.79
C LYS A 258 -13.69 4.52 17.87
N PRO A 259 -14.04 5.71 18.38
CA PRO A 259 -13.32 6.35 19.49
C PRO A 259 -13.29 5.50 20.77
N TYR A 260 -14.31 4.66 20.98
CA TYR A 260 -14.45 3.80 22.17
C TYR A 260 -13.83 2.40 22.00
N GLN A 261 -13.10 2.14 20.90
CA GLN A 261 -12.53 0.82 20.60
C GLN A 261 -11.59 0.26 21.68
N ASN A 262 -11.02 1.13 22.53
CA ASN A 262 -10.12 0.75 23.61
C ASN A 262 -10.82 0.46 24.95
N LEU A 263 -12.14 0.66 25.05
CA LEU A 263 -12.88 0.34 26.27
C LEU A 263 -12.82 -1.17 26.58
N PRO A 264 -12.92 -1.57 27.86
CA PRO A 264 -13.14 -2.96 28.25
C PRO A 264 -14.27 -3.60 27.44
N ASN A 265 -14.14 -4.89 27.11
CA ASN A 265 -15.09 -5.60 26.25
C ASN A 265 -16.55 -5.45 26.72
N LYS A 266 -16.82 -5.51 28.03
CA LYS A 266 -18.15 -5.35 28.61
C LYS A 266 -18.75 -3.98 28.28
N GLN A 267 -17.98 -2.91 28.44
CA GLN A 267 -18.44 -1.53 28.18
C GLN A 267 -18.66 -1.28 26.68
N PHE A 268 -17.73 -1.70 25.83
CA PHE A 268 -17.92 -1.57 24.37
C PHE A 268 -19.14 -2.35 23.88
N ASN A 269 -19.34 -3.57 24.39
CA ASN A 269 -20.50 -4.38 24.03
C ASN A 269 -21.82 -3.71 24.42
N ALA A 270 -21.87 -3.03 25.57
CA ALA A 270 -23.06 -2.27 25.98
C ALA A 270 -23.38 -1.15 24.98
N LEU A 271 -22.37 -0.38 24.54
CA LEU A 271 -22.54 0.67 23.53
C LEU A 271 -23.00 0.10 22.18
N LEU A 272 -22.35 -0.96 21.70
CA LEU A 272 -22.74 -1.63 20.45
C LEU A 272 -24.16 -2.19 20.53
N PHE A 273 -24.54 -2.75 21.67
CA PHE A 273 -25.89 -3.29 21.88
C PHE A 273 -26.94 -2.17 21.89
N ALA A 274 -26.65 -1.02 22.51
CA ALA A 274 -27.55 0.13 22.49
C ALA A 274 -27.80 0.63 21.05
N GLU A 275 -26.76 0.71 20.22
CA GLU A 275 -26.92 1.07 18.80
C GLU A 275 -27.69 0.00 18.01
N LEU A 276 -27.51 -1.28 18.35
CA LEU A 276 -28.27 -2.37 17.76
C LEU A 276 -29.77 -2.26 18.09
N VAL A 277 -30.13 -2.00 19.35
CA VAL A 277 -31.53 -1.79 19.79
C VAL A 277 -32.18 -0.66 18.99
N LYS A 278 -31.52 0.50 18.88
CA LYS A 278 -32.02 1.64 18.09
C LYS A 278 -32.28 1.25 16.63
N THR A 279 -31.34 0.52 16.03
CA THR A 279 -31.43 0.10 14.64
C THR A 279 -32.56 -0.90 14.41
N VAL A 280 -32.71 -1.88 15.31
CA VAL A 280 -33.79 -2.87 15.24
C VAL A 280 -35.16 -2.22 15.41
N ASN A 281 -35.33 -1.31 16.39
CA ASN A 281 -36.59 -0.60 16.59
C ASN A 281 -37.00 0.18 15.33
N LYS A 282 -36.05 0.91 14.72
CA LYS A 282 -36.28 1.61 13.46
C LYS A 282 -36.69 0.66 12.34
N TYR A 283 -35.99 -0.47 12.21
CA TYR A 283 -36.28 -1.50 11.21
C TYR A 283 -37.70 -2.07 11.37
N GLU A 284 -38.12 -2.38 12.59
CA GLU A 284 -39.48 -2.85 12.89
C GLU A 284 -40.54 -1.79 12.59
N GLU A 285 -40.31 -0.52 12.93
CA GLU A 285 -41.23 0.58 12.63
C GLU A 285 -41.46 0.74 11.12
N THR A 286 -40.39 0.68 10.31
CA THR A 286 -40.50 0.71 8.85
C THR A 286 -41.28 -0.47 8.29
N ASN A 287 -41.10 -1.67 8.85
CA ASN A 287 -41.82 -2.86 8.41
C ASN A 287 -43.29 -2.88 8.85
N LYS A 288 -43.61 -2.37 10.06
CA LYS A 288 -44.99 -2.18 10.53
C LYS A 288 -45.75 -1.16 9.66
N LYS A 289 -45.11 -0.05 9.26
CA LYS A 289 -45.69 0.95 8.34
C LYS A 289 -45.87 0.41 6.90
N GLY A 290 -45.02 -0.51 6.45
CA GLY A 290 -45.16 -1.19 5.15
C GLY A 290 -46.30 -2.22 5.11
N GLY A 291 -46.55 -2.91 6.23
CA GLY A 291 -47.66 -3.87 6.37
C GLY A 291 -49.05 -3.23 6.35
N ASN A 292 -49.18 -2.02 6.91
CA ASN A 292 -50.47 -1.32 6.94
C ASN A 292 -50.89 -0.70 5.59
N ARG A 293 -49.96 -0.51 4.64
CA ARG A 293 -50.30 -0.03 3.28
C ARG A 293 -50.94 -1.10 2.38
N LYS A 294 -50.84 -2.39 2.71
CA LYS A 294 -51.43 -3.48 1.90
C LYS A 294 -52.84 -3.90 2.32
N ARG A 295 -53.38 -3.39 3.44
CA ARG A 295 -54.74 -3.72 3.90
C ARG A 295 -55.81 -2.67 3.54
N GLY A 296 -55.42 -1.52 2.97
CA GLY A 296 -56.35 -0.41 2.70
C GLY A 296 -56.88 -0.28 1.26
N SER A 297 -56.51 -1.15 0.33
CA SER A 297 -56.88 -1.01 -1.10
C SER A 297 -57.85 -2.08 -1.63
N ALA A 298 -58.42 -2.92 -0.76
CA ALA A 298 -59.34 -3.99 -1.17
C ALA A 298 -60.84 -3.68 -0.94
N GLU A 299 -61.21 -2.52 -0.42
CA GLU A 299 -62.60 -2.24 0.03
C GLU A 299 -63.31 -1.09 -0.72
N ARG A 300 -62.87 -0.75 -1.94
CA ARG A 300 -63.61 0.15 -2.83
C ARG A 300 -63.67 -0.39 -4.25
N ALA A 301 -64.49 -1.41 -4.43
CA ALA A 301 -65.06 -1.78 -5.73
C ALA A 301 -66.37 -2.55 -5.48
N LYS A 302 -67.43 -1.78 -5.18
CA LYS A 302 -68.82 -2.15 -5.40
C LYS A 302 -69.50 -0.95 -6.03
#